data_AF-A0A945Y564-F1
#
_entry.id   AF-A0A945Y564-F1
#
_cell.length_a   1.000
_cell.length_b   1.000
_cell.length_c   1.000
_cell.angle_alpha   90.00
_cell.angle_beta   90.00
_cell.angle_gamma   90.00
#
_symmetry.space_group_name_H-M   'P 1'
#
loop_
_entity.id
_entity.type
_entity.pdbx_description
1 polymer ?
#
loop_
_entity_poly.entity_id
_entity_poly.type
_entity_poly.pdbx_seq_one_letter_code
_entity_poly.pdbx_strand_id
1 'polypeptide(L)'
;MPKRLAILYDCPYPFVQGGGQKRLFEIAQYLLKHDWEVEWYALKFWEGPDSLKSEGITYTAVGKQVELYDSNGKRRVWETLYYGAMIVPHVELRRFDILLAGQWPLFHLIPARIFCLLGKSKLVIDWWEVWGQDHWINYFGLKGIFGLCLEKLLSRITPHIIAITQKGKKQLQSLGAKEDDIIFIPNGIDFEKILRATTKSKEFDLVYMGRLQSHKNIADILQAVALLKGKGCSVKLQIIGGGPEKNNLEELVSTLKIDDEVFFHGEIESDEEAYAWMKASRFFVYPSTKGSGSISVLEANACGLPVIAYKTDQGMAEELIEEGVNGYWADSPTPEALANKIFQVFTGSSFNQGMFAQSQQRAKWIDRWDKLEVDYRKIEVIEKKQKRFDLVYMGRLKGHKNVDHLLQAVALLTKMGDFVTLQVIGGGPELKKLKALVQTLNIADNVVFHGEISSDSEAYSWMKASRFFIHPSTKEGGGSITVLEANACGLPVVAYRHKNGIADELIDEGINGYWVEEVSPKALAIKIRQLLLDKSLDKNIKGDSIKYARRYDWQNIAKEYDDFFSGIMAGGRQL
;
A
#
# COMPACT_ATOMS: atom_id res chain seq x y z
N MET A 1 11.23 29.62 31.73
CA MET A 1 9.79 29.33 31.75
C MET A 1 9.54 28.40 30.59
N PRO A 2 8.69 27.38 30.76
CA PRO A 2 8.34 26.47 29.67
C PRO A 2 7.74 27.26 28.49
N LYS A 3 7.95 26.75 27.29
CA LYS A 3 7.35 27.27 26.05
C LYS A 3 5.84 27.04 26.10
N ARG A 4 5.03 27.93 25.54
CA ARG A 4 3.56 27.84 25.62
C ARG A 4 2.92 27.69 24.26
N LEU A 5 2.17 26.62 24.08
CA LEU A 5 1.42 26.29 22.87
C LEU A 5 -0.09 26.36 23.15
N ALA A 6 -0.82 27.08 22.31
CA ALA A 6 -2.27 26.95 22.22
C ALA A 6 -2.66 26.25 20.91
N ILE A 7 -3.40 25.15 21.01
CA ILE A 7 -4.00 24.46 19.88
C ILE A 7 -5.40 25.02 19.68
N LEU A 8 -5.68 25.47 18.46
CA LEU A 8 -6.98 25.98 18.04
C LEU A 8 -7.59 24.99 17.06
N TYR A 9 -8.49 24.14 17.55
CA TYR A 9 -9.24 23.20 16.72
C TYR A 9 -10.52 22.76 17.44
N ASP A 10 -11.65 22.78 16.74
CA ASP A 10 -12.99 22.67 17.33
C ASP A 10 -13.30 21.29 17.95
N CYS A 11 -12.72 20.23 17.40
CA CYS A 11 -12.95 18.84 17.81
C CYS A 11 -11.69 18.24 18.46
N PRO A 12 -11.62 18.06 19.79
CA PRO A 12 -10.42 17.58 20.46
C PRO A 12 -10.35 16.05 20.54
N TYR A 13 -9.18 15.46 20.32
CA TYR A 13 -8.89 14.07 20.70
C TYR A 13 -8.64 13.98 22.22
N PRO A 14 -9.04 12.91 22.93
CA PRO A 14 -9.68 11.67 22.43
C PRO A 14 -11.21 11.73 22.28
N PHE A 15 -11.84 12.85 22.67
CA PHE A 15 -13.30 12.99 22.70
C PHE A 15 -13.96 12.89 21.32
N VAL A 16 -13.25 13.33 20.27
CA VAL A 16 -13.66 13.18 18.88
C VAL A 16 -12.55 12.51 18.08
N GLN A 17 -12.84 11.34 17.51
CA GLN A 17 -11.87 10.58 16.74
C GLN A 17 -11.79 11.02 15.28
N GLY A 18 -10.56 11.22 14.79
CA GLY A 18 -10.26 11.56 13.41
C GLY A 18 -8.76 11.82 13.21
N GLY A 19 -8.30 11.79 11.95
CA GLY A 19 -6.87 11.87 11.65
C GLY A 19 -6.23 13.21 12.01
N GLY A 20 -6.93 14.32 11.76
CA GLY A 20 -6.44 15.65 12.12
C GLY A 20 -6.37 15.88 13.64
N GLN A 21 -7.38 15.39 14.36
CA GLN A 21 -7.44 15.40 15.82
C GLN A 21 -6.29 14.58 16.42
N LYS A 22 -6.09 13.35 15.93
CA LYS A 22 -5.01 12.46 16.38
C LYS A 22 -3.64 13.10 16.12
N ARG A 23 -3.42 13.69 14.94
CA ARG A 23 -2.18 14.42 14.61
C ARG A 23 -1.85 15.50 15.64
N LEU A 24 -2.78 16.44 15.88
CA LEU A 24 -2.55 17.54 16.81
C LEU A 24 -2.28 17.05 18.25
N PHE A 25 -2.97 15.97 18.65
CA PHE A 25 -2.78 15.32 19.94
C PHE A 25 -1.40 14.69 20.09
N GLU A 26 -0.94 13.93 19.10
CA GLU A 26 0.36 13.24 19.14
C GLU A 26 1.52 14.24 19.17
N ILE A 27 1.39 15.35 18.43
CA ILE A 27 2.33 16.48 18.50
C ILE A 27 2.31 17.08 19.91
N ALA A 28 1.14 17.34 20.49
CA ALA A 28 1.02 17.86 21.85
C ALA A 28 1.68 16.95 22.90
N GLN A 29 1.45 15.63 22.81
CA GLN A 29 2.04 14.64 23.72
C GLN A 29 3.57 14.62 23.66
N TYR A 30 4.14 14.77 22.47
CA TYR A 30 5.59 14.92 22.33
C TYR A 30 6.08 16.22 22.97
N LEU A 31 5.45 17.35 22.67
CA LEU A 31 5.88 18.67 23.14
C LEU A 31 5.79 18.80 24.67
N LEU A 32 4.76 18.21 25.30
CA LEU A 32 4.64 18.14 26.77
C LEU A 32 5.85 17.47 27.45
N LYS A 33 6.54 16.56 26.76
CA LYS A 33 7.77 15.90 27.24
C LYS A 33 9.03 16.74 27.00
N HIS A 34 8.94 17.85 26.26
CA HIS A 34 10.04 18.69 25.78
C HIS A 34 9.90 20.16 26.18
N ASP A 35 9.54 20.41 27.45
CA ASP A 35 9.46 21.75 28.07
C ASP A 35 8.40 22.69 27.43
N TRP A 36 7.29 22.11 26.96
CA TRP A 36 6.10 22.85 26.56
C TRP A 36 4.95 22.68 27.55
N GLU A 37 4.22 23.77 27.77
CA GLU A 37 2.84 23.77 28.27
C GLU A 37 1.88 23.83 27.08
N VAL A 38 0.88 22.94 27.06
CA VAL A 38 -0.08 22.84 25.96
C VAL A 38 -1.50 23.04 26.47
N GLU A 39 -2.20 23.98 25.84
CA GLU A 39 -3.64 24.21 26.04
C GLU A 39 -4.40 24.01 24.71
N TRP A 40 -5.55 23.34 24.74
CA TRP A 40 -6.37 23.09 23.56
C TRP A 40 -7.73 23.78 23.70
N TYR A 41 -7.98 24.76 22.83
CA TYR A 41 -9.22 25.51 22.76
C TYR A 41 -10.16 24.85 21.75
N ALA A 42 -11.31 24.34 22.23
CA ALA A 42 -12.21 23.50 21.44
C ALA A 42 -13.68 23.70 21.86
N LEU A 43 -14.62 23.15 21.08
CA LEU A 43 -15.99 22.98 21.54
C LEU A 43 -16.05 21.89 22.62
N LYS A 44 -17.02 21.97 23.52
CA LYS A 44 -17.12 21.10 24.69
C LYS A 44 -17.67 19.71 24.35
N PHE A 45 -16.78 18.77 24.03
CA PHE A 45 -17.10 17.35 23.78
C PHE A 45 -16.87 16.44 25.00
N TRP A 46 -16.70 17.02 26.19
CA TRP A 46 -16.49 16.29 27.43
C TRP A 46 -17.47 16.74 28.51
N GLU A 47 -17.75 15.83 29.44
CA GLU A 47 -18.56 16.09 30.61
C GLU A 47 -17.75 16.81 31.71
N GLY A 48 -18.43 17.61 32.53
CA GLY A 48 -17.82 18.31 33.67
C GLY A 48 -17.43 19.77 33.39
N PRO A 49 -16.35 20.29 33.99
CA PRO A 49 -16.00 21.71 33.92
C PRO A 49 -15.57 22.16 32.51
N ASP A 50 -15.68 23.46 32.25
CA ASP A 50 -15.25 24.08 30.98
C ASP A 50 -13.73 24.04 30.77
N SER A 51 -12.95 23.82 31.84
CA SER A 51 -11.53 23.52 31.74
C SER A 51 -11.25 22.16 32.35
N LEU A 52 -10.61 21.27 31.57
CA LEU A 52 -10.29 19.90 31.97
C LEU A 52 -8.83 19.61 31.63
N LYS A 53 -8.05 19.12 32.60
CA LYS A 53 -6.70 18.62 32.33
C LYS A 53 -6.75 17.11 32.14
N SER A 54 -6.33 16.63 30.97
CA SER A 54 -6.24 15.21 30.65
C SER A 54 -4.96 14.93 29.87
N GLU A 55 -4.24 13.87 30.23
CA GLU A 55 -2.97 13.48 29.58
C GLU A 55 -1.96 14.62 29.45
N GLY A 56 -1.91 15.51 30.45
CA GLY A 56 -1.03 16.68 30.47
C GLY A 56 -1.52 17.89 29.67
N ILE A 57 -2.46 17.73 28.74
CA ILE A 57 -3.09 18.81 27.98
C ILE A 57 -4.19 19.46 28.81
N THR A 58 -4.23 20.79 28.84
CA THR A 58 -5.38 21.53 29.39
C THR A 58 -6.37 21.82 28.27
N TYR A 59 -7.53 21.19 28.29
CA TYR A 59 -8.63 21.46 27.36
C TYR A 59 -9.48 22.61 27.91
N THR A 60 -9.79 23.58 27.05
CA THR A 60 -10.58 24.77 27.38
C THR A 60 -11.75 24.85 26.41
N ALA A 61 -12.97 24.76 26.96
CA ALA A 61 -14.20 24.92 26.21
C ALA A 61 -14.41 26.38 25.84
N VAL A 62 -14.45 26.67 24.54
CA VAL A 62 -14.77 28.02 24.03
C VAL A 62 -16.26 28.17 23.71
N GLY A 63 -16.96 27.04 23.57
CA GLY A 63 -18.38 27.00 23.24
C GLY A 63 -18.99 25.62 23.48
N LYS A 64 -20.31 25.53 23.36
CA LYS A 64 -21.04 24.27 23.51
C LYS A 64 -20.84 23.38 22.28
N GLN A 65 -20.93 22.06 22.47
CA GLN A 65 -21.02 21.14 21.35
C GLN A 65 -22.24 21.46 20.48
N VAL A 66 -22.04 21.39 19.17
CA VAL A 66 -23.08 21.53 18.15
C VAL A 66 -23.01 20.36 17.18
N GLU A 67 -24.10 20.11 16.45
CA GLU A 67 -24.08 19.12 15.37
C GLU A 67 -23.07 19.53 14.29
N LEU A 68 -22.08 18.67 14.04
CA LEU A 68 -21.04 18.92 13.06
C LEU A 68 -21.52 18.71 11.61
N TYR A 69 -22.41 17.73 11.41
CA TYR A 69 -22.86 17.28 10.08
C TYR A 69 -24.36 17.44 9.89
N ASP A 70 -24.80 17.61 8.65
CA ASP A 70 -26.20 17.53 8.25
C ASP A 70 -26.62 16.08 7.94
N SER A 71 -27.89 15.90 7.57
CA SER A 71 -28.46 14.57 7.24
C SER A 71 -27.80 13.90 6.04
N ASN A 72 -27.06 14.64 5.21
CA ASN A 72 -26.32 14.12 4.06
C ASN A 72 -24.84 13.86 4.40
N GLY A 73 -24.46 13.98 5.68
CA GLY A 73 -23.09 13.81 6.14
C GLY A 73 -22.16 14.97 5.77
N LYS A 74 -22.69 16.12 5.34
CA LYS A 74 -21.89 17.32 5.03
C LYS A 74 -21.70 18.18 6.27
N ARG A 75 -20.48 18.66 6.50
CA ARG A 75 -20.16 19.60 7.59
C ARG A 75 -20.97 20.89 7.47
N ARG A 76 -21.57 21.33 8.58
CA ARG A 76 -22.46 22.50 8.64
C ARG A 76 -21.67 23.81 8.66
N VAL A 77 -22.01 24.75 7.79
CA VAL A 77 -21.37 26.08 7.72
C VAL A 77 -21.55 26.87 9.03
N TRP A 78 -22.70 26.73 9.68
CA TRP A 78 -22.98 27.42 10.94
C TRP A 78 -21.98 27.07 12.05
N GLU A 79 -21.61 25.80 12.18
CA GLU A 79 -20.63 25.33 13.16
C GLU A 79 -19.28 26.03 12.95
N THR A 80 -18.83 26.11 11.70
CA THR A 80 -17.57 26.76 11.32
C THR A 80 -17.56 28.25 11.71
N LEU A 81 -18.67 28.96 11.51
CA LEU A 81 -18.82 30.36 11.92
C LEU A 81 -18.89 30.51 13.44
N TYR A 82 -19.65 29.63 14.09
CA TYR A 82 -19.85 29.62 15.53
C TYR A 82 -18.52 29.44 16.28
N TYR A 83 -17.73 28.43 15.93
CA TYR A 83 -16.43 28.20 16.55
C TYR A 83 -15.49 29.41 16.36
N GLY A 84 -15.43 29.97 15.15
CA GLY A 84 -14.64 31.18 14.89
C GLY A 84 -15.06 32.37 15.77
N ALA A 85 -16.37 32.58 15.97
CA ALA A 85 -16.88 33.63 16.86
C ALA A 85 -16.54 33.37 18.33
N MET A 86 -16.58 32.11 18.76
CA MET A 86 -16.26 31.72 20.14
C MET A 86 -14.79 31.90 20.51
N ILE A 87 -13.88 32.02 19.53
CA ILE A 87 -12.46 32.31 19.79
C ILE A 87 -12.21 33.80 20.12
N VAL A 88 -13.08 34.71 19.67
CA VAL A 88 -12.90 36.18 19.82
C VAL A 88 -12.73 36.66 21.27
N PRO A 89 -13.44 36.13 22.28
CA PRO A 89 -13.29 36.58 23.67
C PRO A 89 -11.95 36.20 24.32
N HIS A 90 -11.21 35.24 23.76
CA HIS A 90 -10.02 34.65 24.37
C HIS A 90 -8.74 35.46 24.13
N VAL A 91 -8.73 36.72 24.59
CA VAL A 91 -7.59 37.64 24.45
C VAL A 91 -6.31 37.14 25.12
N GLU A 92 -6.42 36.24 26.08
CA GLU A 92 -5.30 35.56 26.72
C GLU A 92 -4.47 34.73 25.75
N LEU A 93 -5.00 34.37 24.58
CA LEU A 93 -4.25 33.68 23.52
C LEU A 93 -2.98 34.44 23.11
N ARG A 94 -2.91 35.76 23.33
CA ARG A 94 -1.71 36.59 23.09
C ARG A 94 -0.52 36.26 23.98
N ARG A 95 -0.73 35.49 25.05
CA ARG A 95 0.31 35.07 25.99
C ARG A 95 1.12 33.90 25.49
N PHE A 96 0.58 33.08 24.58
CA PHE A 96 1.24 31.89 24.09
C PHE A 96 2.35 32.27 23.11
N ASP A 97 3.36 31.42 23.00
CA ASP A 97 4.44 31.64 22.05
C ASP A 97 3.99 31.22 20.63
N ILE A 98 3.25 30.10 20.54
CA ILE A 98 2.69 29.56 19.30
C ILE A 98 1.17 29.38 19.43
N LEU A 99 0.43 29.82 18.41
CA LEU A 99 -0.95 29.41 18.15
C LEU A 99 -0.94 28.41 16.99
N LEU A 100 -1.11 27.12 17.28
CA LEU A 100 -1.22 26.07 16.27
C LEU A 100 -2.68 25.86 15.90
N ALA A 101 -3.06 26.28 14.70
CA ALA A 101 -4.43 26.18 14.20
C ALA A 101 -4.56 25.07 13.16
N GLY A 102 -5.51 24.15 13.34
CA GLY A 102 -5.86 23.23 12.27
C GLY A 102 -6.59 23.98 11.15
N GLN A 103 -6.35 23.64 9.89
CA GLN A 103 -6.95 24.36 8.76
C GLN A 103 -8.49 24.48 8.83
N TRP A 104 -9.17 23.40 9.16
CA TRP A 104 -10.63 23.37 9.25
C TRP A 104 -11.07 23.41 10.71
N PRO A 105 -12.09 24.18 11.12
CA PRO A 105 -12.94 25.09 10.34
C PRO A 105 -12.28 26.45 10.06
N LEU A 106 -12.09 26.86 8.80
CA LEU A 106 -11.28 28.03 8.39
C LEU A 106 -11.50 29.37 9.14
N PHE A 107 -12.70 29.62 9.70
CA PHE A 107 -13.06 30.95 10.23
C PHE A 107 -12.30 31.38 11.50
N HIS A 108 -11.85 30.44 12.33
CA HIS A 108 -11.09 30.76 13.56
C HIS A 108 -9.69 31.33 13.29
N LEU A 109 -9.17 31.17 12.06
CA LEU A 109 -7.88 31.72 11.65
C LEU A 109 -7.85 33.25 11.68
N ILE A 110 -9.01 33.90 11.49
CA ILE A 110 -9.13 35.36 11.50
C ILE A 110 -8.86 35.95 12.90
N PRO A 111 -9.60 35.57 13.96
CA PRO A 111 -9.30 36.08 15.31
C PRO A 111 -7.91 35.64 15.80
N ALA A 112 -7.47 34.41 15.47
CA ALA A 112 -6.12 33.95 15.80
C ALA A 112 -5.02 34.87 15.21
N ARG A 113 -5.18 35.29 13.95
CA ARG A 113 -4.25 36.24 13.32
C ARG A 113 -4.27 37.60 14.00
N ILE A 114 -5.46 38.11 14.34
CA ILE A 114 -5.60 39.40 15.03
C ILE A 114 -4.85 39.37 16.37
N PHE A 115 -4.96 38.28 17.14
CA PHE A 115 -4.21 38.14 18.39
C PHE A 115 -2.70 38.14 18.18
N CYS A 116 -2.20 37.50 17.13
CA CYS A 116 -0.78 37.53 16.79
C CYS A 116 -0.28 38.91 16.37
N LEU A 117 -1.12 39.72 15.70
CA LEU A 117 -0.77 41.11 15.34
C LEU A 117 -0.74 42.04 16.57
N LEU A 118 -1.47 41.69 17.62
CA LEU A 118 -1.61 42.48 18.85
C LEU A 118 -0.83 41.90 20.04
N GLY A 119 0.03 40.90 19.79
CA GLY A 119 0.73 40.11 20.81
C GLY A 119 2.07 39.59 20.33
N LYS A 120 2.70 38.72 21.13
CA LYS A 120 3.99 38.09 20.79
C LYS A 120 3.82 36.74 20.10
N SER A 121 2.62 36.17 20.17
CA SER A 121 2.28 34.87 19.60
C SER A 121 2.47 34.81 18.10
N LYS A 122 2.81 33.62 17.60
CA LYS A 122 2.98 33.34 16.18
C LYS A 122 1.92 32.34 15.74
N LEU A 123 1.16 32.69 14.70
CA LEU A 123 0.15 31.81 14.12
C LEU A 123 0.83 30.82 13.19
N VAL A 124 0.73 29.53 13.50
CA VAL A 124 1.08 28.42 12.62
C VAL A 124 -0.20 27.73 12.17
N ILE A 125 -0.34 27.50 10.87
CA ILE A 125 -1.48 26.76 10.33
C ILE A 125 -1.03 25.37 9.90
N ASP A 126 -1.67 24.35 10.47
CA ASP A 126 -1.50 22.96 10.07
C ASP A 126 -2.50 22.62 8.96
N TRP A 127 -2.00 22.57 7.72
CA TRP A 127 -2.80 22.50 6.50
C TRP A 127 -2.88 21.07 5.96
N TRP A 128 -4.08 20.49 6.03
CA TRP A 128 -4.29 19.08 5.73
C TRP A 128 -4.72 18.84 4.29
N GLU A 129 -5.62 19.67 3.74
CA GLU A 129 -6.17 19.45 2.40
C GLU A 129 -6.39 20.79 1.69
N VAL A 130 -6.01 20.91 0.43
CA VAL A 130 -6.44 22.03 -0.40
C VAL A 130 -7.66 21.60 -1.21
N TRP A 131 -8.79 22.25 -0.97
CA TRP A 131 -10.05 21.92 -1.65
C TRP A 131 -10.03 22.43 -3.10
N GLY A 132 -9.58 23.66 -3.30
CA GLY A 132 -9.53 24.26 -4.63
C GLY A 132 -10.92 24.37 -5.29
N GLN A 133 -10.95 24.89 -6.51
CA GLN A 133 -12.20 25.31 -7.15
C GLN A 133 -13.22 24.17 -7.30
N ASP A 134 -12.79 23.03 -7.84
CA ASP A 134 -13.70 21.92 -8.15
C ASP A 134 -14.34 21.34 -6.88
N HIS A 135 -13.58 21.19 -5.80
CA HIS A 135 -14.14 20.65 -4.57
C HIS A 135 -15.13 21.62 -3.93
N TRP A 136 -14.78 22.90 -3.83
CA TRP A 136 -15.67 23.92 -3.27
C TRP A 136 -17.01 23.99 -4.01
N ILE A 137 -16.96 24.01 -5.34
CA ILE A 137 -18.17 24.09 -6.18
C ILE A 137 -18.98 22.80 -6.07
N ASN A 138 -18.34 21.63 -6.11
CA ASN A 138 -19.05 20.35 -5.97
C ASN A 138 -19.70 20.19 -4.59
N TYR A 139 -19.06 20.71 -3.54
CA TYR A 139 -19.52 20.55 -2.18
C TYR A 139 -20.66 21.52 -1.81
N PHE A 140 -20.53 22.81 -2.17
CA PHE A 140 -21.45 23.89 -1.78
C PHE A 140 -22.22 24.53 -2.97
N GLY A 141 -22.08 24.00 -4.17
CA GLY A 141 -22.63 24.61 -5.39
C GLY A 141 -22.00 25.98 -5.65
N LEU A 142 -22.77 26.94 -6.17
CA LEU A 142 -22.29 28.30 -6.44
C LEU A 142 -21.79 29.04 -5.18
N LYS A 143 -22.29 28.68 -3.98
CA LYS A 143 -21.79 29.23 -2.71
C LYS A 143 -20.34 28.81 -2.42
N GLY A 144 -19.86 27.75 -3.08
CA GLY A 144 -18.47 27.31 -3.02
C GLY A 144 -17.47 28.37 -3.49
N ILE A 145 -17.87 29.31 -4.34
CA ILE A 145 -17.01 30.42 -4.77
C ILE A 145 -16.53 31.25 -3.56
N PHE A 146 -17.42 31.50 -2.59
CA PHE A 146 -17.04 32.19 -1.36
C PHE A 146 -16.01 31.40 -0.56
N GLY A 147 -16.20 30.08 -0.44
CA GLY A 147 -15.25 29.19 0.21
C GLY A 147 -13.88 29.18 -0.46
N LEU A 148 -13.84 29.15 -1.79
CA LEU A 148 -12.59 29.26 -2.56
C LEU A 148 -11.88 30.60 -2.33
N CYS A 149 -12.62 31.71 -2.34
CA CYS A 149 -12.06 33.02 -2.04
C CYS A 149 -11.49 33.08 -0.61
N LEU A 150 -12.21 32.50 0.35
CA LEU A 150 -11.78 32.42 1.74
C LEU A 150 -10.53 31.55 1.90
N GLU A 151 -10.48 30.36 1.29
CA GLU A 151 -9.31 29.48 1.29
C GLU A 151 -8.09 30.18 0.70
N LYS A 152 -8.26 30.87 -0.44
CA LYS A 152 -7.20 31.65 -1.09
C LYS A 152 -6.68 32.77 -0.21
N LEU A 153 -7.56 33.50 0.46
CA LEU A 153 -7.18 34.56 1.40
C LEU A 153 -6.43 34.00 2.61
N LEU A 154 -6.98 32.95 3.23
CA LEU A 154 -6.46 32.38 4.47
C LEU A 154 -5.17 31.59 4.25
N SER A 155 -4.93 31.05 3.06
CA SER A 155 -3.64 30.44 2.69
C SER A 155 -2.47 31.42 2.75
N ARG A 156 -2.72 32.74 2.84
CA ARG A 156 -1.70 33.80 2.86
C ARG A 156 -1.69 34.59 4.17
N ILE A 157 -2.50 34.18 5.15
CA ILE A 157 -2.72 34.98 6.37
C ILE A 157 -1.52 34.97 7.31
N THR A 158 -0.62 33.98 7.20
CA THR A 158 0.57 33.82 8.02
C THR A 158 1.75 33.29 7.19
N PRO A 159 3.01 33.66 7.49
CA PRO A 159 4.20 33.10 6.86
C PRO A 159 4.64 31.75 7.48
N HIS A 160 3.78 31.09 8.25
CA HIS A 160 4.08 29.86 8.97
C HIS A 160 3.00 28.83 8.69
N ILE A 161 3.16 28.08 7.61
CA ILE A 161 2.21 27.08 7.15
C ILE A 161 2.91 25.73 7.11
N ILE A 162 2.25 24.71 7.66
CA ILE A 162 2.69 23.33 7.58
C ILE A 162 1.80 22.63 6.56
N ALA A 163 2.40 22.05 5.52
CA ALA A 163 1.71 21.18 4.58
C ALA A 163 2.04 19.73 4.91
N ILE A 164 1.03 18.85 4.92
CA ILE A 164 1.24 17.43 5.25
C ILE A 164 1.62 16.54 4.07
N THR A 165 1.64 17.11 2.86
CA THR A 165 2.05 16.46 1.60
C THR A 165 2.77 17.44 0.70
N GLN A 166 3.65 16.92 -0.17
CA GLN A 166 4.33 17.73 -1.18
C GLN A 166 3.33 18.26 -2.21
N LYS A 167 2.31 17.46 -2.54
CA LYS A 167 1.18 17.88 -3.37
C LYS A 167 0.39 19.01 -2.71
N GLY A 168 0.11 18.91 -1.42
CA GLY A 168 -0.53 19.98 -0.63
C GLY A 168 0.29 21.27 -0.64
N LYS A 169 1.62 21.17 -0.50
CA LYS A 169 2.53 22.33 -0.62
C LYS A 169 2.39 23.01 -2.00
N LYS A 170 2.42 22.23 -3.09
CA LYS A 170 2.22 22.78 -4.45
C LYS A 170 0.85 23.41 -4.64
N GLN A 171 -0.21 22.81 -4.08
CA GLN A 171 -1.56 23.34 -4.14
C GLN A 171 -1.67 24.67 -3.38
N LEU A 172 -1.06 24.79 -2.21
CA LEU A 172 -0.97 26.05 -1.45
C LEU A 172 -0.23 27.15 -2.22
N GLN A 173 0.88 26.79 -2.89
CA GLN A 173 1.59 27.71 -3.76
C GLN A 173 0.70 28.20 -4.92
N SER A 174 -0.13 27.33 -5.49
CA SER A 174 -1.09 27.72 -6.54
C SER A 174 -2.20 28.66 -6.02
N LEU A 175 -2.54 28.56 -4.72
CA LEU A 175 -3.40 29.52 -4.04
C LEU A 175 -2.67 30.82 -3.68
N GLY A 176 -1.35 30.88 -3.84
CA GLY A 176 -0.51 32.07 -3.71
C GLY A 176 0.16 32.26 -2.35
N ALA A 177 0.23 31.21 -1.53
CA ALA A 177 1.17 31.13 -0.41
C ALA A 177 2.62 31.09 -0.96
N LYS A 178 3.57 31.74 -0.28
CA LYS A 178 4.97 31.74 -0.75
C LYS A 178 5.63 30.41 -0.39
N GLU A 179 6.62 30.00 -1.18
CA GLU A 179 7.36 28.77 -0.91
C GLU A 179 8.05 28.79 0.47
N ASP A 180 8.71 29.90 0.81
CA ASP A 180 9.39 30.11 2.10
C ASP A 180 8.42 30.26 3.29
N ASP A 181 7.11 30.33 3.03
CA ASP A 181 6.09 30.35 4.08
C ASP A 181 5.60 28.93 4.42
N ILE A 182 5.93 27.92 3.60
CA ILE A 182 5.39 26.55 3.69
C ILE A 182 6.50 25.52 3.95
N ILE A 183 6.46 24.93 5.14
CA ILE A 183 7.24 23.73 5.47
C ILE A 183 6.40 22.48 5.21
N PHE A 184 7.03 21.42 4.72
CA PHE A 184 6.39 20.11 4.58
C PHE A 184 6.72 19.25 5.80
N ILE A 185 5.71 18.82 6.55
CA ILE A 185 5.86 17.88 7.66
C ILE A 185 4.76 16.82 7.55
N PRO A 186 5.06 15.55 7.21
CA PRO A 186 4.04 14.54 6.92
C PRO A 186 3.29 14.05 8.17
N ASN A 187 2.26 13.21 7.96
CA ASN A 187 1.64 12.46 9.05
C ASN A 187 2.57 11.39 9.62
N GLY A 188 2.37 11.07 10.89
CA GLY A 188 3.09 10.04 11.60
C GLY A 188 2.19 8.94 12.18
N ILE A 189 2.83 8.00 12.85
CA ILE A 189 2.24 6.85 13.54
C ILE A 189 3.01 6.55 14.82
N ASP A 190 2.36 5.95 15.81
CA ASP A 190 3.04 5.38 16.97
C ASP A 190 3.54 3.97 16.61
N PHE A 191 4.77 3.92 16.07
CA PHE A 191 5.32 2.68 15.54
C PHE A 191 5.56 1.63 16.63
N GLU A 192 5.98 2.06 17.82
CA GLU A 192 6.21 1.18 18.97
C GLU A 192 4.91 0.55 19.48
N LYS A 193 3.83 1.34 19.59
CA LYS A 193 2.49 0.83 19.91
C LYS A 193 2.02 -0.21 18.89
N ILE A 194 2.21 0.08 17.60
CA ILE A 194 1.86 -0.86 16.53
C ILE A 194 2.68 -2.14 16.61
N LEU A 195 3.98 -2.08 16.88
CA LEU A 195 4.81 -3.28 17.02
C LEU A 195 4.38 -4.16 18.19
N ARG A 196 4.07 -3.53 19.35
CA ARG A 196 3.66 -4.22 20.58
C ARG A 196 2.26 -4.83 20.52
N ALA A 197 1.38 -4.29 19.67
CA ALA A 197 0.04 -4.83 19.52
C ALA A 197 0.06 -6.34 19.22
N THR A 198 -0.80 -7.10 19.90
CA THR A 198 -0.85 -8.56 19.81
C THR A 198 -1.02 -9.01 18.36
N THR A 199 -0.30 -10.07 17.98
CA THR A 199 -0.47 -10.68 16.65
C THR A 199 -1.53 -11.76 16.73
N LYS A 200 -2.61 -11.61 15.96
CA LYS A 200 -3.62 -12.66 15.74
C LYS A 200 -3.21 -13.57 14.58
N SER A 201 -3.78 -14.78 14.52
CA SER A 201 -3.73 -15.64 13.33
C SER A 201 -4.23 -14.86 12.12
N LYS A 202 -3.62 -15.10 10.95
CA LYS A 202 -4.15 -14.57 9.69
C LYS A 202 -5.47 -15.28 9.39
N GLU A 203 -6.57 -14.58 9.55
CA GLU A 203 -7.94 -15.09 9.36
C GLU A 203 -8.65 -14.42 8.19
N PHE A 204 -8.15 -13.25 7.79
CA PHE A 204 -8.73 -12.42 6.74
C PHE A 204 -7.73 -12.18 5.62
N ASP A 205 -8.28 -11.97 4.44
CA ASP A 205 -7.54 -11.67 3.24
C ASP A 205 -7.33 -10.16 3.12
N LEU A 206 -8.40 -9.39 3.35
CA LEU A 206 -8.44 -7.94 3.21
C LEU A 206 -8.86 -7.27 4.53
N VAL A 207 -8.39 -6.05 4.76
CA VAL A 207 -8.93 -5.16 5.80
C VAL A 207 -9.08 -3.74 5.26
N TYR A 208 -10.17 -3.10 5.66
CA TYR A 208 -10.31 -1.64 5.62
C TYR A 208 -10.40 -1.11 7.04
N MET A 209 -9.72 0.00 7.33
CA MET A 209 -9.84 0.74 8.58
C MET A 209 -10.04 2.23 8.31
N GLY A 210 -11.12 2.79 8.86
CA GLY A 210 -11.39 4.22 8.81
C GLY A 210 -12.88 4.54 8.95
N ARG A 211 -13.21 5.84 8.92
CA ARG A 211 -14.59 6.31 9.00
C ARG A 211 -15.40 5.84 7.78
N LEU A 212 -16.62 5.36 8.01
CA LEU A 212 -17.55 4.90 6.97
C LEU A 212 -18.31 6.10 6.38
N GLN A 213 -17.74 6.69 5.34
CA GLN A 213 -18.29 7.85 4.61
C GLN A 213 -18.25 7.60 3.11
N SER A 214 -19.20 8.19 2.38
CA SER A 214 -19.41 7.94 0.95
C SER A 214 -18.14 8.18 0.10
N HIS A 215 -17.42 9.27 0.35
CA HIS A 215 -16.20 9.61 -0.38
C HIS A 215 -15.00 8.69 -0.12
N LYS A 216 -15.09 7.78 0.86
CA LYS A 216 -14.08 6.75 1.11
C LYS A 216 -14.26 5.53 0.21
N ASN A 217 -15.37 5.44 -0.54
CA ASN A 217 -15.69 4.40 -1.52
C ASN A 217 -15.60 2.97 -0.97
N ILE A 218 -16.05 2.72 0.27
CA ILE A 218 -16.08 1.37 0.87
C ILE A 218 -17.00 0.43 0.05
N ALA A 219 -18.06 0.97 -0.56
CA ALA A 219 -18.96 0.23 -1.45
C ALA A 219 -18.22 -0.44 -2.62
N ASP A 220 -17.14 0.16 -3.12
CA ASP A 220 -16.34 -0.42 -4.20
C ASP A 220 -15.58 -1.67 -3.75
N ILE A 221 -15.14 -1.72 -2.49
CA ILE A 221 -14.51 -2.92 -1.92
C ILE A 221 -15.52 -4.07 -1.90
N LEU A 222 -16.76 -3.78 -1.47
CA LEU A 222 -17.83 -4.77 -1.42
C LEU A 222 -18.18 -5.30 -2.82
N GLN A 223 -18.30 -4.40 -3.79
CA GLN A 223 -18.52 -4.77 -5.19
C GLN A 223 -17.34 -5.58 -5.76
N ALA A 224 -16.09 -5.23 -5.42
CA ALA A 224 -14.91 -5.98 -5.83
C ALA A 224 -14.91 -7.41 -5.24
N VAL A 225 -15.27 -7.58 -3.97
CA VAL A 225 -15.43 -8.89 -3.32
C VAL A 225 -16.53 -9.71 -4.01
N ALA A 226 -17.67 -9.09 -4.35
CA ALA A 226 -18.73 -9.77 -5.10
C ALA A 226 -18.29 -10.23 -6.50
N LEU A 227 -17.53 -9.40 -7.22
CA LEU A 227 -16.95 -9.75 -8.52
C LEU A 227 -15.97 -10.93 -8.41
N LEU A 228 -15.15 -10.97 -7.35
CA LEU A 228 -14.23 -12.06 -7.09
C LEU A 228 -14.98 -13.36 -6.77
N LYS A 229 -16.01 -13.30 -5.91
CA LYS A 229 -16.88 -14.43 -5.59
C LYS A 229 -17.55 -14.99 -6.84
N GLY A 230 -18.07 -14.12 -7.71
CA GLY A 230 -18.66 -14.50 -9.01
C GLY A 230 -17.68 -15.19 -9.97
N LYS A 231 -16.36 -14.93 -9.81
CA LYS A 231 -15.28 -15.61 -10.55
C LYS A 231 -14.75 -16.87 -9.84
N GLY A 232 -15.38 -17.30 -8.74
CA GLY A 232 -14.95 -18.46 -7.94
C GLY A 232 -13.74 -18.19 -7.04
N CYS A 233 -13.41 -16.92 -6.78
CA CYS A 233 -12.36 -16.51 -5.85
C CYS A 233 -13.00 -15.99 -4.56
N SER A 234 -13.04 -16.82 -3.51
CA SER A 234 -13.49 -16.42 -2.17
C SER A 234 -12.41 -15.58 -1.49
N VAL A 235 -12.82 -14.50 -0.81
CA VAL A 235 -11.93 -13.50 -0.21
C VAL A 235 -12.62 -12.93 1.04
N LYS A 236 -12.01 -13.15 2.20
CA LYS A 236 -12.53 -12.64 3.48
C LYS A 236 -12.10 -11.20 3.73
N LEU A 237 -13.06 -10.29 3.82
CA LEU A 237 -12.87 -8.87 4.12
C LEU A 237 -13.36 -8.54 5.54
N GLN A 238 -12.53 -7.87 6.32
CA GLN A 238 -12.96 -7.21 7.55
C GLN A 238 -12.99 -5.68 7.41
N ILE A 239 -13.97 -5.04 8.04
CA ILE A 239 -14.18 -3.59 8.03
C ILE A 239 -14.17 -3.09 9.48
N ILE A 240 -13.22 -2.20 9.79
CA ILE A 240 -13.03 -1.59 11.11
C ILE A 240 -13.37 -0.10 11.02
N GLY A 241 -14.28 0.35 11.87
CA GLY A 241 -14.72 1.74 11.98
C GLY A 241 -16.24 1.90 11.92
N GLY A 242 -16.71 3.09 12.31
CA GLY A 242 -18.10 3.52 12.22
C GLY A 242 -18.27 4.73 11.31
N GLY A 243 -19.51 5.13 11.11
CA GLY A 243 -19.84 6.30 10.30
C GLY A 243 -21.25 6.24 9.72
N PRO A 244 -21.70 7.34 9.09
CA PRO A 244 -23.06 7.48 8.57
C PRO A 244 -23.42 6.42 7.51
N GLU A 245 -22.44 5.85 6.80
CA GLU A 245 -22.69 4.86 5.75
C GLU A 245 -22.83 3.41 6.26
N LYS A 246 -22.68 3.16 7.58
CA LYS A 246 -22.65 1.80 8.12
C LYS A 246 -23.85 0.95 7.66
N ASN A 247 -25.07 1.43 7.89
CA ASN A 247 -26.29 0.68 7.57
C ASN A 247 -26.43 0.45 6.06
N ASN A 248 -26.07 1.44 5.23
CA ASN A 248 -26.11 1.33 3.78
C ASN A 248 -25.12 0.27 3.26
N LEU A 249 -23.94 0.15 3.89
CA LEU A 249 -22.94 -0.85 3.53
C LEU A 249 -23.35 -2.27 3.95
N GLU A 250 -23.98 -2.43 5.12
CA GLU A 250 -24.53 -3.71 5.58
C GLU A 250 -25.66 -4.20 4.65
N GLU A 251 -26.56 -3.31 4.23
CA GLU A 251 -27.61 -3.63 3.24
C GLU A 251 -27.01 -4.00 1.87
N LEU A 252 -25.95 -3.33 1.44
CA LEU A 252 -25.25 -3.64 0.20
C LEU A 252 -24.60 -5.04 0.24
N VAL A 253 -24.03 -5.45 1.37
CA VAL A 253 -23.52 -6.83 1.56
C VAL A 253 -24.62 -7.87 1.33
N SER A 254 -25.80 -7.65 1.92
CA SER A 254 -26.95 -8.56 1.77
C SER A 254 -27.42 -8.61 0.32
N THR A 255 -27.47 -7.45 -0.35
CA THR A 255 -27.87 -7.33 -1.77
C THR A 255 -26.89 -8.06 -2.70
N LEU A 256 -25.59 -7.95 -2.42
CA LEU A 256 -24.53 -8.61 -3.18
C LEU A 256 -24.36 -10.10 -2.83
N LYS A 257 -25.04 -10.60 -1.79
CA LYS A 257 -24.96 -11.99 -1.29
C LYS A 257 -23.54 -12.41 -0.92
N ILE A 258 -22.82 -11.52 -0.23
CA ILE A 258 -21.43 -11.73 0.23
C ILE A 258 -21.34 -11.76 1.76
N ASP A 259 -22.44 -12.08 2.44
CA ASP A 259 -22.57 -12.09 3.90
C ASP A 259 -21.51 -12.97 4.59
N ASP A 260 -21.17 -14.12 4.00
CA ASP A 260 -20.15 -15.04 4.53
C ASP A 260 -18.70 -14.55 4.32
N GLU A 261 -18.50 -13.50 3.52
CA GLU A 261 -17.18 -12.98 3.13
C GLU A 261 -16.83 -11.66 3.83
N VAL A 262 -17.82 -10.94 4.40
CA VAL A 262 -17.64 -9.57 4.91
C VAL A 262 -17.98 -9.47 6.40
N PHE A 263 -17.04 -8.97 7.19
CA PHE A 263 -17.12 -8.93 8.65
C PHE A 263 -16.96 -7.49 9.16
N PHE A 264 -18.00 -6.93 9.78
CA PHE A 264 -17.96 -5.60 10.39
C PHE A 264 -17.60 -5.68 11.88
N HIS A 265 -16.59 -4.94 12.30
CA HIS A 265 -16.19 -4.84 13.71
C HIS A 265 -16.72 -3.59 14.42
N GLY A 266 -17.25 -2.62 13.68
CA GLY A 266 -17.68 -1.33 14.23
C GLY A 266 -16.51 -0.48 14.71
N GLU A 267 -16.80 0.48 15.61
CA GLU A 267 -15.77 1.33 16.23
C GLU A 267 -15.05 0.55 17.33
N ILE A 268 -13.72 0.50 17.24
CA ILE A 268 -12.86 -0.14 18.23
C ILE A 268 -12.20 0.96 19.03
N GLU A 269 -12.35 0.93 20.36
CA GLU A 269 -11.86 2.00 21.25
C GLU A 269 -10.34 1.97 21.42
N SER A 270 -9.72 0.79 21.42
CA SER A 270 -8.27 0.63 21.56
C SER A 270 -7.59 0.55 20.18
N ASP A 271 -6.65 1.46 19.95
CA ASP A 271 -5.74 1.40 18.80
C ASP A 271 -5.02 0.03 18.73
N GLU A 272 -4.56 -0.51 19.86
CA GLU A 272 -3.87 -1.81 19.91
C GLU A 272 -4.78 -2.97 19.47
N GLU A 273 -6.06 -2.93 19.86
CA GLU A 273 -7.04 -3.90 19.40
C GLU A 273 -7.29 -3.76 17.89
N ALA A 274 -7.43 -2.52 17.40
CA ALA A 274 -7.56 -2.25 15.97
C ALA A 274 -6.34 -2.78 15.19
N TYR A 275 -5.11 -2.54 15.68
CA TYR A 275 -3.89 -3.07 15.10
C TYR A 275 -3.82 -4.61 15.16
N ALA A 276 -4.32 -5.23 16.23
CA ALA A 276 -4.40 -6.68 16.32
C ALA A 276 -5.32 -7.28 15.24
N TRP A 277 -6.46 -6.65 14.98
CA TRP A 277 -7.34 -7.02 13.87
C TRP A 277 -6.69 -6.75 12.52
N MET A 278 -6.08 -5.59 12.29
CA MET A 278 -5.32 -5.32 11.06
C MET A 278 -4.25 -6.40 10.82
N LYS A 279 -3.49 -6.76 11.85
CA LYS A 279 -2.48 -7.84 11.79
C LYS A 279 -3.08 -9.22 11.48
N ALA A 280 -4.39 -9.43 11.62
CA ALA A 280 -5.11 -10.65 11.20
C ALA A 280 -5.41 -10.70 9.68
N SER A 281 -5.15 -9.63 8.92
CA SER A 281 -5.36 -9.57 7.46
C SER A 281 -4.09 -9.72 6.63
N ARG A 282 -4.19 -10.04 5.34
CA ARG A 282 -3.03 -10.10 4.43
C ARG A 282 -2.73 -8.77 3.76
N PHE A 283 -3.76 -8.03 3.34
CA PHE A 283 -3.65 -6.74 2.66
C PHE A 283 -4.57 -5.70 3.27
N PHE A 284 -4.16 -4.44 3.20
CA PHE A 284 -5.02 -3.30 3.51
C PHE A 284 -5.58 -2.71 2.20
N VAL A 285 -6.88 -2.39 2.16
CA VAL A 285 -7.51 -1.81 0.97
C VAL A 285 -7.87 -0.36 1.22
N TYR A 286 -7.44 0.54 0.33
CA TYR A 286 -7.64 1.98 0.44
C TYR A 286 -8.25 2.56 -0.87
N PRO A 287 -9.57 2.48 -1.06
CA PRO A 287 -10.24 2.95 -2.28
C PRO A 287 -10.64 4.43 -2.21
N SER A 288 -10.09 5.21 -1.26
CA SER A 288 -10.43 6.63 -1.13
C SER A 288 -9.87 7.39 -2.33
N THR A 289 -10.74 7.97 -3.15
CA THR A 289 -10.35 8.78 -4.31
C THR A 289 -9.99 10.21 -3.96
N LYS A 290 -10.27 10.61 -2.71
CA LYS A 290 -10.02 11.93 -2.13
C LYS A 290 -9.45 11.80 -0.72
N GLY A 291 -8.78 12.83 -0.26
CA GLY A 291 -8.42 13.02 1.15
C GLY A 291 -6.92 13.08 1.40
N SER A 292 -6.61 13.61 2.58
CA SER A 292 -5.28 13.89 3.12
C SER A 292 -4.49 12.66 3.52
N GLY A 293 -3.16 12.73 3.40
CA GLY A 293 -2.16 11.68 3.64
C GLY A 293 -2.52 10.72 4.79
N SER A 294 -3.16 9.60 4.45
CA SER A 294 -3.90 8.80 5.42
C SER A 294 -2.99 8.12 6.44
N ILE A 295 -3.22 8.42 7.72
CA ILE A 295 -2.58 7.73 8.84
C ILE A 295 -2.82 6.22 8.75
N SER A 296 -4.00 5.77 8.31
CA SER A 296 -4.32 4.33 8.19
C SER A 296 -3.45 3.58 7.17
N VAL A 297 -2.94 4.25 6.14
CA VAL A 297 -2.00 3.66 5.16
C VAL A 297 -0.63 3.43 5.82
N LEU A 298 -0.19 4.37 6.66
CA LEU A 298 1.05 4.22 7.44
C LEU A 298 0.88 3.13 8.52
N GLU A 299 -0.24 3.11 9.23
CA GLU A 299 -0.56 2.10 10.25
C GLU A 299 -0.62 0.69 9.63
N ALA A 300 -1.22 0.55 8.44
CA ALA A 300 -1.23 -0.69 7.69
C ALA A 300 0.19 -1.17 7.33
N ASN A 301 1.01 -0.26 6.81
CA ASN A 301 2.40 -0.57 6.48
C ASN A 301 3.21 -0.98 7.73
N ALA A 302 3.02 -0.32 8.87
CA ALA A 302 3.66 -0.67 10.14
C ALA A 302 3.15 -2.01 10.71
N CYS A 303 1.88 -2.37 10.47
CA CYS A 303 1.37 -3.71 10.74
C CYS A 303 1.93 -4.78 9.77
N GLY A 304 2.68 -4.35 8.74
CA GLY A 304 3.24 -5.22 7.73
C GLY A 304 2.23 -5.68 6.68
N LEU A 305 1.22 -4.86 6.42
CA LEU A 305 0.21 -5.06 5.39
C LEU A 305 0.55 -4.20 4.17
N PRO A 306 0.81 -4.80 3.01
CA PRO A 306 0.86 -4.04 1.78
C PRO A 306 -0.51 -3.44 1.48
N VAL A 307 -0.51 -2.24 0.91
CA VAL A 307 -1.74 -1.48 0.64
C VAL A 307 -2.16 -1.62 -0.80
N ILE A 308 -3.42 -1.99 -1.07
CA ILE A 308 -4.03 -1.97 -2.41
C ILE A 308 -4.91 -0.73 -2.49
N ALA A 309 -4.61 0.20 -3.41
CA ALA A 309 -5.26 1.51 -3.43
C ALA A 309 -5.65 2.00 -4.83
N TYR A 310 -6.55 2.98 -4.88
CA TYR A 310 -6.80 3.76 -6.09
C TYR A 310 -5.77 4.85 -6.28
N LYS A 311 -5.26 4.98 -7.51
CA LYS A 311 -4.41 6.09 -7.92
C LYS A 311 -5.26 7.21 -8.52
N THR A 312 -5.28 8.38 -7.90
CA THR A 312 -6.11 9.51 -8.35
C THR A 312 -5.41 10.86 -8.17
N ASP A 313 -5.72 11.80 -9.08
CA ASP A 313 -5.21 13.17 -9.02
C ASP A 313 -5.65 13.95 -7.77
N GLN A 314 -6.72 13.53 -7.10
CA GLN A 314 -7.22 14.16 -5.87
C GLN A 314 -6.80 13.41 -4.59
N GLY A 315 -6.22 12.22 -4.73
CA GLY A 315 -5.70 11.43 -3.61
C GLY A 315 -4.32 11.91 -3.18
N MET A 316 -4.02 11.75 -1.89
CA MET A 316 -2.70 12.00 -1.30
C MET A 316 -1.94 10.72 -0.93
N ALA A 317 -2.54 9.54 -1.16
CA ALA A 317 -1.89 8.26 -0.89
C ALA A 317 -0.70 7.96 -1.83
N GLU A 318 -0.60 8.65 -2.97
CA GLU A 318 0.50 8.51 -3.93
C GLU A 318 1.88 8.77 -3.32
N GLU A 319 1.95 9.61 -2.28
CA GLU A 319 3.20 9.91 -1.56
C GLU A 319 3.53 8.86 -0.48
N LEU A 320 2.60 7.95 -0.18
CA LEU A 320 2.72 6.96 0.88
C LEU A 320 2.85 5.53 0.35
N ILE A 321 2.59 5.32 -0.93
CA ILE A 321 2.58 3.99 -1.58
C ILE A 321 3.53 4.00 -2.78
N GLU A 322 4.56 3.16 -2.68
CA GLU A 322 5.50 2.85 -3.74
C GLU A 322 5.16 1.47 -4.33
N GLU A 323 4.86 1.46 -5.64
CA GLU A 323 4.37 0.28 -6.36
C GLU A 323 5.32 -0.92 -6.18
N GLY A 324 4.75 -2.03 -5.70
CA GLY A 324 5.47 -3.27 -5.42
C GLY A 324 6.45 -3.20 -4.25
N VAL A 325 6.57 -2.08 -3.51
CA VAL A 325 7.46 -1.96 -2.34
C VAL A 325 6.68 -2.04 -1.04
N ASN A 326 5.63 -1.23 -0.90
CA ASN A 326 4.76 -1.24 0.28
C ASN A 326 3.26 -1.26 -0.10
N GLY A 327 2.95 -1.37 -1.39
CA GLY A 327 1.57 -1.46 -1.87
C GLY A 327 1.48 -1.61 -3.39
N TYR A 328 0.25 -1.59 -3.89
CA TYR A 328 -0.12 -1.79 -5.28
C TYR A 328 -1.26 -0.85 -5.68
N TRP A 329 -1.18 -0.32 -6.90
CA TRP A 329 -2.22 0.53 -7.48
C TRP A 329 -3.17 -0.28 -8.36
N ALA A 330 -4.48 -0.06 -8.17
CA ALA A 330 -5.47 -0.46 -9.16
C ALA A 330 -5.37 0.44 -10.41
N ASP A 331 -5.68 -0.13 -11.57
CA ASP A 331 -5.45 0.53 -12.86
C ASP A 331 -6.41 1.71 -13.10
N SER A 332 -7.56 1.72 -12.43
CA SER A 332 -8.55 2.81 -12.41
C SER A 332 -9.37 2.80 -11.10
N PRO A 333 -10.04 3.90 -10.74
CA PRO A 333 -10.89 3.97 -9.55
C PRO A 333 -12.26 3.33 -9.80
N THR A 334 -12.28 2.04 -10.13
CA THR A 334 -13.53 1.26 -10.28
C THR A 334 -13.45 -0.08 -9.54
N PRO A 335 -14.60 -0.63 -9.10
CA PRO A 335 -14.65 -1.93 -8.44
C PRO A 335 -14.02 -3.07 -9.25
N GLU A 336 -14.15 -3.05 -10.59
CA GLU A 336 -13.56 -4.06 -11.47
C GLU A 336 -12.04 -4.00 -11.47
N ALA A 337 -11.46 -2.79 -11.55
CA ALA A 337 -10.03 -2.60 -11.49
C ALA A 337 -9.47 -2.96 -10.10
N LEU A 338 -10.21 -2.63 -9.04
CA LEU A 338 -9.87 -3.05 -7.68
C LEU A 338 -9.87 -4.57 -7.54
N ALA A 339 -10.93 -5.23 -8.01
CA ALA A 339 -11.05 -6.69 -8.00
C ALA A 339 -9.92 -7.34 -8.80
N ASN A 340 -9.60 -6.82 -9.99
CA ASN A 340 -8.50 -7.34 -10.80
C ASN A 340 -7.16 -7.17 -10.10
N LYS A 341 -6.89 -6.04 -9.44
CA LYS A 341 -5.66 -5.82 -8.69
C LYS A 341 -5.57 -6.74 -7.46
N ILE A 342 -6.66 -6.88 -6.70
CA ILE A 342 -6.75 -7.83 -5.59
C ILE A 342 -6.44 -9.24 -6.12
N PHE A 343 -7.09 -9.67 -7.19
CA PHE A 343 -6.83 -10.98 -7.80
C PHE A 343 -5.36 -11.16 -8.21
N GLN A 344 -4.77 -10.17 -8.90
CA GLN A 344 -3.35 -10.19 -9.29
C GLN A 344 -2.41 -10.29 -8.08
N VAL A 345 -2.66 -9.52 -7.03
CA VAL A 345 -1.82 -9.49 -5.83
C VAL A 345 -2.00 -10.76 -5.02
N PHE A 346 -3.21 -11.30 -4.89
CA PHE A 346 -3.47 -12.57 -4.22
C PHE A 346 -2.84 -13.75 -4.93
N THR A 347 -2.85 -13.70 -6.27
CA THR A 347 -2.18 -14.67 -7.13
C THR A 347 -0.72 -14.33 -7.42
N GLY A 348 -0.14 -13.25 -6.85
CA GLY A 348 1.22 -12.78 -7.18
C GLY A 348 2.14 -12.55 -5.98
N SER A 349 1.60 -12.22 -4.80
CA SER A 349 2.34 -11.83 -3.57
C SER A 349 3.04 -12.95 -2.81
N SER A 350 2.95 -14.18 -3.29
CA SER A 350 3.78 -15.29 -2.85
C SER A 350 4.52 -15.76 -4.08
N PHE A 351 5.63 -15.14 -4.48
CA PHE A 351 6.22 -15.43 -5.81
C PHE A 351 6.64 -16.91 -6.02
N ASN A 352 6.71 -17.74 -4.97
CA ASN A 352 6.80 -19.22 -5.09
C ASN A 352 5.46 -19.98 -5.16
N GLN A 353 4.31 -19.31 -5.06
CA GLN A 353 2.96 -19.87 -5.15
C GLN A 353 2.09 -19.12 -6.17
N GLY A 354 2.38 -17.86 -6.46
CA GLY A 354 1.61 -16.99 -7.32
C GLY A 354 1.89 -17.23 -8.80
N MET A 355 3.17 -17.26 -9.19
CA MET A 355 3.57 -17.77 -10.50
C MET A 355 3.22 -19.25 -10.67
N PHE A 356 3.23 -20.02 -9.58
CA PHE A 356 2.79 -21.41 -9.56
C PHE A 356 1.28 -21.53 -9.83
N ALA A 357 0.46 -20.72 -9.16
CA ALA A 357 -0.99 -20.69 -9.30
C ALA A 357 -1.44 -20.03 -10.61
N GLN A 358 -0.79 -18.97 -11.08
CA GLN A 358 -1.06 -18.31 -12.37
C GLN A 358 -0.66 -19.22 -13.53
N SER A 359 0.48 -19.91 -13.43
CA SER A 359 0.86 -20.94 -14.39
C SER A 359 -0.12 -22.11 -14.39
N GLN A 360 -0.56 -22.61 -13.23
CA GLN A 360 -1.60 -23.64 -13.10
C GLN A 360 -2.97 -23.17 -13.61
N GLN A 361 -3.36 -21.93 -13.33
CA GLN A 361 -4.65 -21.35 -13.69
C GLN A 361 -4.73 -20.98 -15.17
N ARG A 362 -3.62 -20.51 -15.76
CA ARG A 362 -3.49 -20.31 -17.21
C ARG A 362 -3.55 -21.66 -17.95
N ALA A 363 -2.91 -22.69 -17.39
CA ALA A 363 -2.98 -24.03 -17.95
C ALA A 363 -4.41 -24.61 -17.90
N LYS A 364 -5.17 -24.35 -16.82
CA LYS A 364 -6.63 -24.61 -16.72
C LYS A 364 -7.47 -23.76 -17.70
N TRP A 365 -7.00 -22.58 -18.10
CA TRP A 365 -7.69 -21.70 -19.07
C TRP A 365 -7.49 -22.15 -20.52
N ILE A 366 -6.30 -22.66 -20.85
CA ILE A 366 -5.98 -23.27 -22.16
C ILE A 366 -6.76 -24.57 -22.38
N ASP A 367 -7.11 -25.29 -21.30
CA ASP A 367 -7.93 -26.51 -21.32
C ASP A 367 -9.38 -26.27 -21.85
N ARG A 368 -9.85 -25.02 -21.91
CA ARG A 368 -11.13 -24.67 -22.58
C ARG A 368 -11.04 -24.69 -24.11
N TRP A 369 -9.86 -24.96 -24.68
CA TRP A 369 -9.69 -25.42 -26.04
C TRP A 369 -9.59 -26.94 -25.99
N ASP A 370 -10.65 -27.60 -26.41
CA ASP A 370 -11.06 -29.01 -26.25
C ASP A 370 -10.05 -30.12 -26.70
N LYS A 371 -8.72 -29.95 -26.61
CA LYS A 371 -7.72 -30.82 -27.27
C LYS A 371 -6.33 -31.00 -26.60
N LEU A 372 -6.11 -30.73 -25.30
CA LEU A 372 -4.78 -30.94 -24.69
C LEU A 372 -4.81 -31.86 -23.44
N GLU A 373 -4.15 -33.02 -23.53
CA GLU A 373 -4.20 -34.16 -22.58
C GLU A 373 -3.40 -33.97 -21.25
N VAL A 374 -3.36 -32.79 -20.64
CA VAL A 374 -2.62 -32.58 -19.36
C VAL A 374 -3.55 -32.72 -18.15
N ASP A 375 -3.42 -33.79 -17.37
CA ASP A 375 -4.24 -34.04 -16.17
C ASP A 375 -3.72 -33.28 -14.93
N TYR A 376 -4.06 -31.98 -14.86
CA TYR A 376 -3.60 -31.06 -13.81
C TYR A 376 -3.90 -31.53 -12.37
N ARG A 377 -5.00 -32.26 -12.16
CA ARG A 377 -5.42 -32.74 -10.83
C ARG A 377 -4.44 -33.77 -10.25
N LYS A 378 -3.80 -34.56 -11.12
CA LYS A 378 -2.74 -35.50 -10.72
C LYS A 378 -1.43 -34.78 -10.41
N ILE A 379 -1.12 -33.70 -11.13
CA ILE A 379 0.10 -32.91 -10.93
C ILE A 379 0.06 -32.23 -9.56
N GLU A 380 -1.10 -31.68 -9.16
CA GLU A 380 -1.27 -30.90 -7.93
C GLU A 380 -0.85 -31.67 -6.66
N VAL A 381 -1.27 -32.94 -6.54
CA VAL A 381 -1.05 -33.79 -5.35
C VAL A 381 0.36 -34.35 -5.20
N ILE A 382 1.23 -34.18 -6.20
CA ILE A 382 2.60 -34.71 -6.15
C ILE A 382 3.50 -33.85 -5.26
N GLU A 383 4.17 -34.47 -4.30
CA GLU A 383 5.13 -33.79 -3.43
C GLU A 383 6.44 -33.46 -4.15
N LYS A 384 7.04 -32.32 -3.79
CA LYS A 384 8.35 -31.89 -4.30
C LYS A 384 9.48 -32.67 -3.63
N LYS A 385 10.64 -32.76 -4.30
CA LYS A 385 11.87 -33.24 -3.64
C LYS A 385 12.32 -32.27 -2.54
N GLN A 386 12.94 -32.81 -1.49
CA GLN A 386 13.41 -32.08 -0.31
C GLN A 386 14.49 -31.03 -0.62
N LYS A 387 15.39 -31.32 -1.56
CA LYS A 387 16.46 -30.41 -1.99
C LYS A 387 15.94 -29.47 -3.07
N ARG A 388 16.29 -28.19 -2.99
CA ARG A 388 15.90 -27.15 -3.96
C ARG A 388 16.97 -26.97 -5.04
N PHE A 389 16.54 -26.69 -6.27
CA PHE A 389 17.41 -26.44 -7.43
C PHE A 389 17.05 -25.12 -8.11
N ASP A 390 17.98 -24.57 -8.89
CA ASP A 390 17.76 -23.32 -9.60
C ASP A 390 17.01 -23.56 -10.91
N LEU A 391 17.47 -24.51 -11.72
CA LEU A 391 16.98 -24.75 -13.07
C LEU A 391 16.59 -26.21 -13.29
N VAL A 392 15.58 -26.42 -14.12
CA VAL A 392 15.21 -27.75 -14.63
C VAL A 392 14.89 -27.69 -16.14
N TYR A 393 15.24 -28.77 -16.84
CA TYR A 393 14.83 -29.04 -18.20
C TYR A 393 14.17 -30.43 -18.25
N MET A 394 13.08 -30.55 -19.00
CA MET A 394 12.48 -31.84 -19.34
C MET A 394 12.20 -31.91 -20.85
N GLY A 395 12.64 -32.99 -21.48
CA GLY A 395 12.33 -33.27 -22.88
C GLY A 395 13.32 -34.21 -23.56
N ARG A 396 12.99 -34.61 -24.79
CA ARG A 396 13.86 -35.49 -25.58
C ARG A 396 15.12 -34.74 -26.04
N LEU A 397 16.29 -35.27 -25.73
CA LEU A 397 17.59 -34.66 -26.04
C LEU A 397 17.94 -34.78 -27.54
N LYS A 398 17.51 -33.78 -28.31
CA LYS A 398 17.78 -33.60 -29.75
C LYS A 398 18.38 -32.21 -30.01
N GLY A 399 19.12 -32.05 -31.10
CA GLY A 399 19.83 -30.80 -31.41
C GLY A 399 18.97 -29.54 -31.36
N HIS A 400 17.77 -29.54 -31.95
CA HIS A 400 16.88 -28.36 -31.96
C HIS A 400 16.29 -27.99 -30.59
N LYS A 401 16.43 -28.84 -29.57
CA LYS A 401 16.04 -28.51 -28.19
C LYS A 401 17.08 -27.61 -27.51
N ASN A 402 18.26 -27.45 -28.11
CA ASN A 402 19.38 -26.61 -27.69
C ASN A 402 19.76 -26.76 -26.20
N VAL A 403 19.79 -27.99 -25.69
CA VAL A 403 20.25 -28.26 -24.31
C VAL A 403 21.74 -27.93 -24.17
N ASP A 404 22.52 -28.02 -25.24
CA ASP A 404 23.89 -27.55 -25.31
C ASP A 404 24.01 -26.03 -25.05
N HIS A 405 23.07 -25.22 -25.54
CA HIS A 405 23.02 -23.78 -25.21
C HIS A 405 22.79 -23.57 -23.71
N LEU A 406 21.90 -24.35 -23.09
CA LEU A 406 21.65 -24.29 -21.64
C LEU A 406 22.91 -24.68 -20.84
N LEU A 407 23.62 -25.74 -21.23
CA LEU A 407 24.87 -26.12 -20.58
C LEU A 407 25.95 -25.02 -20.72
N GLN A 408 26.07 -24.43 -21.91
CA GLN A 408 26.96 -23.29 -22.14
C GLN A 408 26.55 -22.05 -21.32
N ALA A 409 25.26 -21.80 -21.15
CA ALA A 409 24.75 -20.72 -20.30
C ALA A 409 25.14 -20.93 -18.83
N VAL A 410 24.99 -22.15 -18.29
CA VAL A 410 25.45 -22.49 -16.92
C VAL A 410 26.96 -22.31 -16.77
N ALA A 411 27.76 -22.67 -17.78
CA ALA A 411 29.20 -22.44 -17.79
C ALA A 411 29.56 -20.94 -17.79
N LEU A 412 28.80 -20.11 -18.51
CA LEU A 412 28.97 -18.66 -18.49
C LEU A 412 28.65 -18.08 -17.11
N LEU A 413 27.55 -18.52 -16.47
CA LEU A 413 27.17 -18.11 -15.12
C LEU A 413 28.26 -18.47 -14.09
N THR A 414 28.81 -19.69 -14.20
CA THR A 414 29.91 -20.15 -13.34
C THR A 414 31.16 -19.28 -13.50
N LYS A 415 31.52 -18.92 -14.74
CA LYS A 415 32.63 -17.98 -15.02
C LYS A 415 32.38 -16.57 -14.47
N MET A 416 31.12 -16.19 -14.30
CA MET A 416 30.71 -14.90 -13.73
C MET A 416 30.64 -14.92 -12.20
N GLY A 417 30.95 -16.06 -11.56
CA GLY A 417 30.96 -16.25 -10.11
C GLY A 417 29.64 -16.78 -9.53
N ASP A 418 28.66 -17.11 -10.36
CA ASP A 418 27.35 -17.60 -9.92
C ASP A 418 27.32 -19.14 -9.95
N PHE A 419 27.13 -19.77 -8.78
CA PHE A 419 26.91 -21.22 -8.72
C PHE A 419 25.43 -21.53 -8.94
N VAL A 420 25.12 -22.15 -10.08
CA VAL A 420 23.73 -22.45 -10.49
C VAL A 420 23.55 -23.95 -10.69
N THR A 421 22.52 -24.53 -10.09
CA THR A 421 22.20 -25.96 -10.19
C THR A 421 21.18 -26.24 -11.29
N LEU A 422 21.43 -27.28 -12.09
CA LEU A 422 20.60 -27.68 -13.23
C LEU A 422 20.25 -29.17 -13.19
N GLN A 423 18.95 -29.47 -13.24
CA GLN A 423 18.42 -30.82 -13.40
C GLN A 423 18.00 -31.06 -14.86
N VAL A 424 18.51 -32.10 -15.50
CA VAL A 424 18.17 -32.47 -16.89
C VAL A 424 17.45 -33.81 -16.91
N ILE A 425 16.18 -33.79 -17.32
CA ILE A 425 15.28 -34.94 -17.39
C ILE A 425 14.99 -35.29 -18.86
N GLY A 426 15.18 -36.55 -19.22
CA GLY A 426 14.92 -37.08 -20.55
C GLY A 426 16.13 -37.76 -21.20
N GLY A 427 15.84 -38.63 -22.17
CA GLY A 427 16.83 -39.30 -23.02
C GLY A 427 16.82 -38.78 -24.45
N GLY A 428 17.74 -39.28 -25.26
CA GLY A 428 17.81 -38.93 -26.67
C GLY A 428 19.20 -39.12 -27.28
N PRO A 429 19.30 -38.99 -28.61
CA PRO A 429 20.56 -39.22 -29.33
C PRO A 429 21.69 -38.28 -28.88
N GLU A 430 21.38 -37.08 -28.40
CA GLU A 430 22.41 -36.13 -27.95
C GLU A 430 22.95 -36.41 -26.54
N LEU A 431 22.38 -37.35 -25.76
CA LEU A 431 22.72 -37.54 -24.34
C LEU A 431 24.22 -37.74 -24.09
N LYS A 432 24.87 -38.62 -24.87
CA LYS A 432 26.32 -38.89 -24.73
C LYS A 432 27.15 -37.63 -24.99
N LYS A 433 26.79 -36.88 -26.03
CA LYS A 433 27.47 -35.64 -26.43
C LYS A 433 27.28 -34.54 -25.38
N LEU A 434 26.08 -34.39 -24.83
CA LEU A 434 25.77 -33.42 -23.78
C LEU A 434 26.51 -33.73 -22.47
N LYS A 435 26.63 -35.01 -22.08
CA LYS A 435 27.45 -35.42 -20.93
C LYS A 435 28.94 -35.12 -21.14
N ALA A 436 29.46 -35.36 -22.35
CA ALA A 436 30.83 -34.98 -22.69
C ALA A 436 31.03 -33.45 -22.65
N LEU A 437 30.04 -32.68 -23.14
CA LEU A 437 30.07 -31.22 -23.09
C LEU A 437 30.14 -30.67 -21.66
N VAL A 438 29.43 -31.29 -20.70
CA VAL A 438 29.52 -30.93 -19.26
C VAL A 438 30.95 -31.05 -18.73
N GLN A 439 31.68 -32.10 -19.13
CA GLN A 439 33.08 -32.30 -18.74
C GLN A 439 33.96 -31.24 -19.39
N THR A 440 33.81 -31.01 -20.70
CA THR A 440 34.57 -29.98 -21.44
C THR A 440 34.36 -28.57 -20.87
N LEU A 441 33.15 -28.27 -20.38
CA LEU A 441 32.79 -26.98 -19.80
C LEU A 441 33.17 -26.85 -18.31
N ASN A 442 33.65 -27.92 -17.66
CA ASN A 442 33.95 -27.98 -16.22
C ASN A 442 32.76 -27.58 -15.33
N ILE A 443 31.56 -28.07 -15.64
CA ILE A 443 30.31 -27.80 -14.87
C ILE A 443 29.69 -29.08 -14.31
N ALA A 444 30.50 -30.11 -14.05
CA ALA A 444 30.04 -31.40 -13.57
C ALA A 444 29.29 -31.30 -12.22
N ASP A 445 29.71 -30.36 -11.35
CA ASP A 445 29.07 -30.12 -10.05
C ASP A 445 27.74 -29.36 -10.15
N ASN A 446 27.49 -28.69 -11.27
CA ASN A 446 26.28 -27.91 -11.51
C ASN A 446 25.14 -28.77 -12.09
N VAL A 447 25.46 -29.82 -12.85
CA VAL A 447 24.50 -30.48 -13.75
C VAL A 447 24.27 -31.93 -13.37
N VAL A 448 23.00 -32.30 -13.15
CA VAL A 448 22.58 -33.69 -12.91
C VAL A 448 21.69 -34.17 -14.06
N PHE A 449 22.09 -35.25 -14.74
CA PHE A 449 21.27 -35.93 -15.74
C PHE A 449 20.52 -37.11 -15.09
N HIS A 450 19.19 -37.05 -15.11
CA HIS A 450 18.32 -38.12 -14.61
C HIS A 450 18.04 -39.21 -15.64
N GLY A 451 18.27 -38.93 -16.93
CA GLY A 451 17.94 -39.85 -18.02
C GLY A 451 16.43 -39.94 -18.27
N GLU A 452 15.99 -41.03 -18.89
CA GLU A 452 14.55 -41.28 -19.08
C GLU A 452 13.94 -41.73 -17.74
N ILE A 453 13.03 -40.91 -17.22
CA ILE A 453 12.25 -41.23 -16.02
C ILE A 453 10.96 -41.92 -16.48
N SER A 454 10.65 -43.09 -15.92
CA SER A 454 9.49 -43.90 -16.31
C SER A 454 8.18 -43.45 -15.67
N SER A 455 8.22 -42.49 -14.74
CA SER A 455 7.07 -42.00 -14.00
C SER A 455 6.97 -40.48 -14.09
N ASP A 456 5.86 -39.99 -14.64
CA ASP A 456 5.58 -38.56 -14.72
C ASP A 456 5.59 -37.91 -13.32
N SER A 457 5.15 -38.62 -12.28
CA SER A 457 5.14 -38.09 -10.92
C SER A 457 6.54 -37.81 -10.38
N GLU A 458 7.52 -38.65 -10.74
CA GLU A 458 8.90 -38.41 -10.39
C GLU A 458 9.45 -37.18 -11.15
N ALA A 459 9.17 -37.06 -12.45
CA ALA A 459 9.58 -35.90 -13.23
C ALA A 459 8.99 -34.59 -12.67
N TYR A 460 7.69 -34.58 -12.33
CA TYR A 460 7.02 -33.44 -11.71
C TYR A 460 7.57 -33.11 -10.32
N SER A 461 8.00 -34.10 -9.53
CA SER A 461 8.61 -33.84 -8.22
C SER A 461 9.95 -33.07 -8.32
N TRP A 462 10.73 -33.32 -9.38
CA TRP A 462 11.96 -32.60 -9.69
C TRP A 462 11.67 -31.20 -10.24
N MET A 463 10.64 -31.07 -11.09
CA MET A 463 10.15 -29.76 -11.52
C MET A 463 9.77 -28.92 -10.32
N LYS A 464 8.83 -29.37 -9.47
CA LYS A 464 8.38 -28.66 -8.27
C LYS A 464 9.48 -28.29 -7.26
N ALA A 465 10.64 -28.93 -7.34
CA ALA A 465 11.82 -28.62 -6.52
C ALA A 465 12.72 -27.53 -7.12
N SER A 466 12.43 -27.03 -8.33
CA SER A 466 13.27 -26.09 -9.09
C SER A 466 12.64 -24.69 -9.17
N ARG A 467 13.45 -23.65 -9.44
CA ARG A 467 12.96 -22.25 -9.50
C ARG A 467 12.45 -21.86 -10.90
N PHE A 468 13.14 -22.30 -11.96
CA PHE A 468 12.76 -22.01 -13.34
C PHE A 468 12.80 -23.26 -14.21
N PHE A 469 11.81 -23.40 -15.10
CA PHE A 469 11.89 -24.36 -16.19
C PHE A 469 12.51 -23.70 -17.41
N ILE A 470 13.55 -24.30 -17.97
CA ILE A 470 14.25 -23.72 -19.12
C ILE A 470 13.85 -24.47 -20.38
N HIS A 471 13.30 -23.76 -21.36
CA HIS A 471 12.84 -24.31 -22.63
C HIS A 471 13.58 -23.65 -23.81
N PRO A 472 14.86 -24.00 -24.06
CA PRO A 472 15.68 -23.36 -25.09
C PRO A 472 15.41 -23.93 -26.49
N SER A 473 14.26 -24.56 -26.74
CA SER A 473 13.98 -25.17 -28.04
C SER A 473 13.62 -24.13 -29.10
N THR A 474 14.13 -24.31 -30.31
CA THR A 474 13.78 -23.47 -31.47
C THR A 474 12.77 -24.14 -32.40
N LYS A 475 12.33 -25.36 -32.07
CA LYS A 475 11.37 -26.11 -32.87
C LYS A 475 10.39 -26.90 -32.01
N GLU A 476 9.15 -26.43 -31.93
CA GLU A 476 8.04 -27.11 -31.22
C GLU A 476 6.75 -27.18 -32.05
N GLY A 477 6.65 -26.46 -33.18
CA GLY A 477 5.46 -26.53 -34.03
C GLY A 477 4.23 -25.82 -33.45
N GLY A 478 4.45 -24.80 -32.62
CA GLY A 478 3.38 -23.99 -32.02
C GLY A 478 2.83 -24.51 -30.69
N GLY A 479 3.17 -25.74 -30.27
CA GLY A 479 2.72 -26.30 -29.00
C GLY A 479 3.83 -27.07 -28.28
N SER A 480 3.92 -26.94 -26.95
CA SER A 480 4.81 -27.77 -26.13
C SER A 480 4.11 -28.18 -24.85
N ILE A 481 3.77 -29.47 -24.75
CA ILE A 481 3.13 -30.04 -23.55
C ILE A 481 4.01 -29.83 -22.32
N THR A 482 5.33 -29.94 -22.45
CA THR A 482 6.28 -29.74 -21.35
C THR A 482 6.29 -28.32 -20.78
N VAL A 483 5.92 -27.31 -21.58
CA VAL A 483 5.74 -25.93 -21.08
C VAL A 483 4.48 -25.87 -20.20
N LEU A 484 3.39 -26.50 -20.62
CA LEU A 484 2.16 -26.59 -19.84
C LEU A 484 2.34 -27.41 -18.56
N GLU A 485 3.10 -28.51 -18.62
CA GLU A 485 3.45 -29.34 -17.46
C GLU A 485 4.35 -28.60 -16.46
N ALA A 486 5.34 -27.86 -16.94
CA ALA A 486 6.16 -27.00 -16.10
C ALA A 486 5.29 -25.95 -15.39
N ASN A 487 4.42 -25.29 -16.15
CA ASN A 487 3.44 -24.35 -15.63
C ASN A 487 2.44 -25.00 -14.65
N ALA A 488 2.03 -26.25 -14.88
CA ALA A 488 1.19 -27.04 -13.97
C ALA A 488 1.92 -27.42 -12.67
N CYS A 489 3.21 -27.70 -12.78
CA CYS A 489 4.10 -27.83 -11.63
C CYS A 489 4.35 -26.48 -10.97
N GLY A 490 3.98 -25.39 -11.64
CA GLY A 490 4.01 -24.00 -11.22
C GLY A 490 5.33 -23.27 -11.49
N LEU A 491 6.16 -23.85 -12.34
CA LEU A 491 7.43 -23.26 -12.71
C LEU A 491 7.21 -22.27 -13.84
N PRO A 492 7.66 -21.01 -13.69
CA PRO A 492 7.77 -20.14 -14.83
C PRO A 492 8.79 -20.64 -15.84
N VAL A 493 8.45 -20.48 -17.12
CA VAL A 493 9.24 -20.99 -18.24
C VAL A 493 10.11 -19.88 -18.82
N VAL A 494 11.42 -20.09 -18.90
CA VAL A 494 12.34 -19.23 -19.65
C VAL A 494 12.61 -19.89 -21.00
N ALA A 495 12.15 -19.26 -22.10
CA ALA A 495 12.19 -19.87 -23.43
C ALA A 495 12.80 -18.95 -24.48
N TYR A 496 13.39 -19.54 -25.53
CA TYR A 496 13.73 -18.77 -26.72
C TYR A 496 12.47 -18.40 -27.49
N ARG A 497 12.38 -17.13 -27.91
CA ARG A 497 11.37 -16.71 -28.87
C ARG A 497 11.87 -17.00 -30.28
N HIS A 498 11.21 -17.90 -30.99
CA HIS A 498 11.64 -18.30 -32.33
C HIS A 498 10.42 -18.67 -33.18
N LYS A 499 10.43 -18.30 -34.47
CA LYS A 499 9.30 -18.49 -35.40
C LYS A 499 8.79 -19.93 -35.55
N ASN A 500 9.64 -20.93 -35.28
CA ASN A 500 9.29 -22.34 -35.34
C ASN A 500 9.14 -22.98 -33.94
N GLY A 501 9.35 -22.19 -32.88
CA GLY A 501 9.38 -22.61 -31.49
C GLY A 501 7.97 -22.77 -30.90
N ILE A 502 7.85 -22.46 -29.61
CA ILE A 502 6.57 -22.38 -28.93
C ILE A 502 5.78 -21.16 -29.43
N ALA A 503 4.45 -21.28 -29.47
CA ALA A 503 3.59 -20.17 -29.87
C ALA A 503 3.58 -19.08 -28.79
N ASP A 504 3.51 -17.81 -29.23
CA ASP A 504 3.60 -16.65 -28.34
C ASP A 504 2.49 -16.66 -27.27
N GLU A 505 1.32 -17.25 -27.54
CA GLU A 505 0.19 -17.29 -26.60
C GLU A 505 0.42 -18.20 -25.39
N LEU A 506 1.43 -19.07 -25.44
CA LEU A 506 1.80 -19.99 -24.35
C LEU A 506 2.62 -19.32 -23.25
N ILE A 507 3.32 -18.22 -23.56
CA ILE A 507 4.08 -17.45 -22.56
C ILE A 507 3.64 -15.99 -22.57
N ASP A 508 3.07 -15.59 -21.44
CA ASP A 508 2.77 -14.22 -21.08
C ASP A 508 3.92 -13.68 -20.21
N GLU A 509 4.68 -12.74 -20.76
CA GLU A 509 5.94 -12.24 -20.19
C GLU A 509 5.72 -11.69 -18.77
N GLY A 510 6.45 -12.23 -17.80
CA GLY A 510 6.34 -11.82 -16.40
C GLY A 510 5.17 -12.42 -15.62
N ILE A 511 4.30 -13.20 -16.29
CA ILE A 511 3.16 -13.88 -15.67
C ILE A 511 3.46 -15.37 -15.49
N ASN A 512 3.65 -16.10 -16.59
CA ASN A 512 3.86 -17.56 -16.57
C ASN A 512 5.21 -17.98 -17.18
N GLY A 513 6.01 -17.01 -17.62
CA GLY A 513 7.33 -17.24 -18.20
C GLY A 513 7.98 -15.97 -18.71
N TYR A 514 9.12 -16.15 -19.38
CA TYR A 514 9.91 -15.07 -19.94
C TYR A 514 10.56 -15.48 -21.26
N TRP A 515 10.59 -14.55 -22.20
CA TRP A 515 11.25 -14.70 -23.48
C TRP A 515 12.72 -14.32 -23.44
N VAL A 516 13.49 -15.05 -24.22
CA VAL A 516 14.86 -14.74 -24.63
C VAL A 516 14.83 -14.55 -26.14
N GLU A 517 14.87 -13.29 -26.57
CA GLU A 517 14.70 -12.89 -27.98
C GLU A 517 15.87 -13.36 -28.86
N GLU A 518 17.09 -13.31 -28.35
CA GLU A 518 18.28 -13.79 -29.06
C GLU A 518 18.53 -15.28 -28.76
N VAL A 519 18.53 -16.12 -29.80
CA VAL A 519 18.85 -17.55 -29.71
C VAL A 519 20.36 -17.73 -29.53
N SER A 520 20.87 -17.46 -28.33
CA SER A 520 22.27 -17.68 -27.99
C SER A 520 22.46 -18.11 -26.52
N PRO A 521 23.54 -18.87 -26.21
CA PRO A 521 23.86 -19.24 -24.84
C PRO A 521 24.08 -18.02 -23.93
N LYS A 522 24.65 -16.94 -24.49
CA LYS A 522 24.94 -15.71 -23.75
C LYS A 522 23.66 -14.96 -23.36
N ALA A 523 22.72 -14.81 -24.29
CA ALA A 523 21.43 -14.18 -24.00
C ALA A 523 20.64 -14.98 -22.96
N LEU A 524 20.67 -16.33 -23.08
CA LEU A 524 20.06 -17.22 -22.11
C LEU A 524 20.70 -17.07 -20.72
N ALA A 525 22.03 -17.04 -20.63
CA ALA A 525 22.74 -16.81 -19.38
C ALA A 525 22.40 -15.46 -18.74
N ILE A 526 22.35 -14.37 -19.53
CA ILE A 526 21.99 -13.04 -19.03
C ILE A 526 20.58 -13.03 -18.44
N LYS A 527 19.59 -13.58 -19.15
CA LYS A 527 18.21 -13.65 -18.66
C LYS A 527 18.11 -14.50 -17.40
N ILE A 528 18.73 -15.67 -17.36
CA ILE A 528 18.76 -16.53 -16.16
C ILE A 528 19.39 -15.78 -14.99
N ARG A 529 20.54 -15.11 -15.21
CA ARG A 529 21.21 -14.32 -14.15
C ARG A 529 20.32 -13.20 -13.63
N GLN A 530 19.69 -12.44 -14.53
CA GLN A 530 18.75 -11.38 -14.16
C GLN A 530 17.65 -11.93 -13.27
N LEU A 531 17.01 -13.04 -13.67
CA LEU A 531 15.93 -13.68 -12.92
C LEU A 531 16.39 -14.31 -11.59
N LEU A 532 17.63 -14.80 -11.50
CA LEU A 532 18.16 -15.33 -10.24
C LEU A 532 18.57 -14.22 -9.25
N LEU A 533 19.01 -13.06 -9.76
CA LEU A 533 19.46 -11.90 -8.97
C LEU A 533 18.36 -10.90 -8.65
N ASP A 534 17.24 -10.94 -9.37
CA ASP A 534 16.13 -10.04 -9.15
C ASP A 534 15.45 -10.32 -7.80
N LYS A 535 15.79 -9.49 -6.80
CA LYS A 535 15.24 -9.52 -5.45
C LYS A 535 13.76 -9.15 -5.40
N SER A 536 13.19 -8.57 -6.47
CA SER A 536 11.75 -8.31 -6.57
C SER A 536 10.92 -9.60 -6.61
N LEU A 537 11.56 -10.71 -7.01
CA LEU A 537 10.99 -12.05 -7.08
C LEU A 537 11.02 -12.78 -5.72
N ASP A 538 11.56 -12.17 -4.67
CA ASP A 538 11.67 -12.71 -3.30
C ASP A 538 11.32 -11.64 -2.23
N LYS A 539 10.45 -10.68 -2.57
CA LYS A 539 10.10 -9.57 -1.68
C LYS A 539 9.41 -10.05 -0.41
N ASN A 540 10.07 -9.84 0.73
CA ASN A 540 9.40 -9.68 2.00
C ASN A 540 8.72 -8.30 2.03
N ILE A 541 7.69 -8.13 1.20
CA ILE A 541 6.93 -6.88 1.08
C ILE A 541 6.41 -6.42 2.45
N LYS A 542 6.09 -7.37 3.33
CA LYS A 542 5.78 -7.11 4.74
C LYS A 542 6.93 -6.40 5.47
N GLY A 543 8.15 -6.92 5.35
CA GLY A 543 9.35 -6.31 5.92
C GLY A 543 9.66 -4.93 5.33
N ASP A 544 9.40 -4.73 4.05
CA ASP A 544 9.61 -3.46 3.37
C ASP A 544 8.55 -2.41 3.74
N SER A 545 7.27 -2.81 3.86
CA SER A 545 6.20 -2.00 4.46
C SER A 545 6.56 -1.53 5.88
N ILE A 546 7.06 -2.43 6.74
CA ILE A 546 7.47 -2.09 8.12
C ILE A 546 8.64 -1.08 8.11
N LYS A 547 9.67 -1.30 7.28
CA LYS A 547 10.81 -0.37 7.13
C LYS A 547 10.36 0.99 6.61
N TYR A 548 9.45 1.01 5.63
CA TYR A 548 8.90 2.25 5.06
C TYR A 548 8.21 3.08 6.14
N ALA A 549 7.32 2.44 6.92
CA ALA A 549 6.50 3.10 7.93
C ALA A 549 7.31 3.66 9.10
N ARG A 550 8.44 3.03 9.46
CA ARG A 550 9.33 3.50 10.56
C ARG A 550 9.84 4.94 10.37
N ARG A 551 9.91 5.43 9.13
CA ARG A 551 10.32 6.82 8.84
C ARG A 551 9.30 7.85 9.33
N TYR A 552 8.06 7.43 9.52
CA TYR A 552 6.93 8.26 9.90
C TYR A 552 6.56 8.08 11.38
N ASP A 553 7.51 7.77 12.25
CA ASP A 553 7.25 7.70 13.69
C ASP A 553 6.94 9.10 14.27
N TRP A 554 5.90 9.21 15.11
CA TRP A 554 5.51 10.49 15.71
C TRP A 554 6.63 11.19 16.48
N GLN A 555 7.59 10.47 17.05
CA GLN A 555 8.76 11.10 17.70
C GLN A 555 9.59 11.90 16.71
N ASN A 556 9.78 11.41 15.49
CA ASN A 556 10.52 12.11 14.45
C ASN A 556 9.71 13.32 13.95
N ILE A 557 8.42 13.08 13.65
CA ILE A 557 7.53 14.10 13.08
C ILE A 557 7.30 15.25 14.07
N ALA A 558 7.03 14.96 15.34
CA ALA A 558 6.80 16.00 16.35
C ALA A 558 8.08 16.75 16.72
N LYS A 559 9.26 16.14 16.54
CA LYS A 559 10.53 16.86 16.63
C LYS A 559 10.64 17.95 15.55
N GLU A 560 10.24 17.66 14.31
CA GLU A 560 10.22 18.68 13.24
C GLU A 560 9.30 19.86 13.60
N TYR A 561 8.18 19.61 14.28
CA TYR A 561 7.33 20.67 14.84
C TYR A 561 8.05 21.51 15.88
N ASP A 562 8.71 20.88 16.87
CA ASP A 562 9.43 21.60 17.92
C ASP A 562 10.58 22.44 17.36
N ASP A 563 11.34 21.88 16.40
CA ASP A 563 12.42 22.58 15.70
C ASP A 563 11.87 23.79 14.93
N PHE A 564 10.75 23.60 14.21
CA PHE A 564 10.08 24.67 13.45
C PHE A 564 9.57 25.78 14.38
N PHE A 565 8.86 25.42 15.44
CA PHE A 565 8.35 26.37 16.42
C PHE A 565 9.48 27.16 17.09
N SER A 566 10.55 26.46 17.49
CA SER A 566 11.74 27.07 18.10
C SER A 566 12.43 28.03 17.15
N GLY A 567 12.55 27.68 15.86
CA GLY A 567 13.08 28.57 14.82
C GLY A 567 12.26 29.85 14.64
N ILE A 568 10.93 29.72 14.60
CA ILE A 568 10.01 30.85 14.50
C ILE A 568 10.14 31.79 15.72
N MET A 569 10.22 31.22 16.93
CA MET A 569 10.37 32.00 18.17
C MET A 569 11.72 32.73 18.25
N ALA A 570 12.78 32.15 17.70
CA ALA A 570 14.11 32.75 17.66
C ALA A 570 14.27 33.88 16.61
N GLY A 571 13.24 34.13 15.79
CA GLY A 571 13.26 35.18 14.75
C GLY A 571 14.01 34.78 13.48
N GLY A 572 14.34 33.50 13.29
CA GLY A 572 14.88 32.98 12.04
C GLY A 572 13.82 32.99 10.92
N ARG A 573 14.23 33.34 9.69
CA ARG A 573 13.50 32.90 8.49
C ARG A 573 13.80 31.42 8.26
N GLN A 574 12.84 30.67 7.71
CA GLN A 574 12.93 29.22 7.48
C GLN A 574 14.28 28.83 6.82
N LEU A 575 14.88 27.73 7.28
CA LEU A 575 16.10 27.14 6.71
C LEU A 575 15.82 26.41 5.39
#